data_AF-A0A7Y7IQ74-F1
#
_entry.id   AF-A0A7Y7IQ74-F1
#
_cell.length_a   1.000
_cell.length_b   1.000
_cell.length_c   1.000
_cell.angle_alpha   90.00
_cell.angle_beta   90.00
_cell.angle_gamma   90.00
#
_symmetry.space_group_name_H-M   'P 1'
#
loop_
_entity.id
_entity.type
_entity.pdbx_description
1 polymer ?
#
loop_
_entity_poly.entity_id
_entity_poly.type
_entity_poly.pdbx_seq_one_letter_code
_entity_poly.pdbx_strand_id
1 'polypeptide(L)'
;MRITEKPGSLVLTLSDFSTGPGQDLYIDFNPGAMTRNAAGDNVVEDPNTFQVVALKDITGTQSYDLSYLIPVWPQIRSVTIFSSKSREAFGTANLR
;
A
#
# COMPACT_ATOMS: atom_id res chain seq x y z
N MET A 1 -0.56 4.34 7.94
CA MET A 1 -0.45 2.95 7.44
C MET A 1 0.69 2.26 8.16
N ARG A 2 0.53 0.99 8.52
CA ARG A 2 1.54 0.20 9.25
C ARG A 2 1.57 -1.23 8.74
N ILE A 3 2.77 -1.78 8.54
CA ILE A 3 2.97 -3.22 8.39
C ILE A 3 3.53 -3.75 9.70
N THR A 4 2.98 -4.88 10.17
CA THR A 4 3.47 -5.60 11.35
C THR A 4 3.90 -6.99 10.92
N GLU A 5 5.19 -7.25 11.04
CA GLU A 5 5.80 -8.54 10.77
C GLU A 5 6.13 -9.26 12.09
N LYS A 6 5.76 -10.53 12.19
CA LYS A 6 6.10 -11.45 13.27
C LYS A 6 6.44 -12.81 12.65
N PRO A 7 7.14 -13.72 13.36
CA PRO A 7 7.35 -15.07 12.85
C PRO A 7 6.04 -15.73 12.42
N GLY A 8 5.90 -16.02 11.12
CA GLY A 8 4.71 -16.63 10.53
C GLY A 8 3.50 -15.71 10.34
N SER A 9 3.64 -14.39 10.56
CA SER A 9 2.54 -13.43 10.39
C SER A 9 2.99 -12.12 9.76
N LEU A 10 2.27 -11.69 8.73
CA LEU A 10 2.46 -10.38 8.10
C LEU A 10 1.10 -9.70 7.98
N VAL A 11 0.91 -8.59 8.70
CA VAL A 11 -0.37 -7.87 8.72
C VAL A 11 -0.17 -6.42 8.29
N LEU A 12 -0.94 -6.00 7.30
CA LEU A 12 -1.07 -4.60 6.93
C LEU A 12 -2.31 -4.00 7.61
N THR A 13 -2.12 -2.86 8.26
CA THR A 13 -3.20 -2.10 8.90
C THR A 13 -3.27 -0.68 8.33
N LEU A 14 -4.46 -0.34 7.85
CA LEU A 14 -4.85 1.00 7.43
C LEU A 14 -5.77 1.58 8.49
N SER A 15 -5.33 2.60 9.21
CA SER A 15 -6.14 3.31 10.21
C SER A 15 -6.80 4.52 9.59
N ASP A 16 -8.00 4.86 10.07
CA ASP A 16 -8.76 6.05 9.67
C ASP A 16 -8.97 6.15 8.16
N PHE A 17 -9.19 5.01 7.50
CA PHE A 17 -9.39 4.93 6.06
C PHE A 17 -10.88 4.88 5.73
N SER A 18 -11.28 5.56 4.67
CA SER A 18 -12.68 5.60 4.22
C SER A 18 -12.75 5.41 2.71
N THR A 19 -13.42 4.35 2.30
CA THR A 19 -13.59 3.98 0.88
C THR A 19 -15.06 3.72 0.59
N GLY A 20 -15.55 4.37 -0.46
CA GLY A 20 -16.92 4.16 -0.96
C GLY A 20 -16.99 3.04 -2.00
N PRO A 21 -18.19 2.52 -2.28
CA PRO A 21 -18.39 1.48 -3.27
C PRO A 21 -17.99 1.91 -4.69
N GLY A 22 -17.46 0.95 -5.45
CA GLY A 22 -17.18 1.11 -6.88
C GLY A 22 -15.93 1.93 -7.22
N GLN A 23 -15.01 2.09 -6.25
CA GLN A 23 -13.75 2.80 -6.42
C GLN A 23 -12.61 1.92 -6.98
N ASP A 24 -12.78 0.60 -6.96
CA ASP A 24 -11.83 -0.41 -7.49
C ASP A 24 -10.39 -0.10 -7.07
N LEU A 25 -10.25 0.15 -5.76
CA LEU A 25 -9.01 0.56 -5.12
C LEU A 25 -8.23 -0.65 -4.64
N TYR A 26 -6.93 -0.60 -4.86
CA TYR A 26 -6.00 -1.63 -4.45
C TYR A 26 -4.84 -1.06 -3.66
N ILE A 27 -4.25 -1.92 -2.87
CA ILE A 27 -3.00 -1.68 -2.16
C ILE A 27 -1.87 -2.22 -3.02
N ASP A 28 -0.98 -1.32 -3.42
CA ASP A 28 0.24 -1.65 -4.15
C ASP A 28 1.45 -1.47 -3.24
N PHE A 29 2.35 -2.45 -3.23
CA PHE A 29 3.62 -2.36 -2.51
C PHE A 29 4.75 -1.92 -3.43
N ASN A 30 5.61 -1.06 -2.89
CA ASN A 30 6.76 -0.50 -3.59
C ASN A 30 8.05 -0.81 -2.80
N PRO A 31 9.08 -1.38 -3.45
CA PRO A 31 10.41 -1.51 -2.87
C PRO A 31 11.09 -0.13 -2.69
N GLY A 32 10.78 0.83 -3.55
CA GLY A 32 11.18 2.22 -3.41
C GLY A 32 10.53 2.91 -2.20
N ALA A 33 11.21 3.91 -1.64
CA ALA A 33 10.60 4.83 -0.69
C ALA A 33 10.11 6.08 -1.44
N MET A 34 9.03 6.67 -0.95
CA MET A 34 8.61 8.01 -1.34
C MET A 34 9.62 9.03 -0.84
N THR A 35 10.23 9.74 -1.78
CA THR A 35 11.21 10.80 -1.56
C THR A 35 10.80 12.07 -2.27
N ARG A 36 11.40 13.20 -1.89
CA ARG A 36 11.18 14.48 -2.57
C ARG A 36 12.16 14.61 -3.74
N ASN A 37 11.65 14.79 -4.96
CA ASN A 37 12.50 15.02 -6.14
C ASN A 37 13.01 16.47 -6.18
N ALA A 38 13.83 16.78 -7.19
CA ALA A 38 14.39 18.13 -7.40
C ALA A 38 13.34 19.22 -7.68
N ALA A 39 12.15 18.85 -8.19
CA ALA A 39 11.04 19.77 -8.40
C ALA A 39 10.23 20.04 -7.11
N GLY A 40 10.52 19.31 -6.03
CA GLY A 40 9.81 19.44 -4.76
C GLY A 40 8.60 18.51 -4.62
N ASP A 41 8.39 17.61 -5.58
CA ASP A 41 7.28 16.64 -5.58
C ASP A 41 7.65 15.38 -4.80
N ASN A 42 6.66 14.77 -4.15
CA ASN A 42 6.83 13.46 -3.54
C ASN A 42 6.63 12.37 -4.60
N VAL A 43 7.67 11.59 -4.84
CA VAL A 43 7.67 10.53 -5.87
C VAL A 43 8.27 9.24 -5.30
N VAL A 44 7.89 8.11 -5.88
CA VAL A 44 8.58 6.83 -5.69
C VAL A 44 9.36 6.55 -6.97
N GLU A 45 10.69 6.66 -6.90
CA GLU A 45 11.58 6.42 -8.05
C GLU A 45 11.91 4.93 -8.23
N ASP A 46 10.90 4.06 -8.16
CA ASP A 46 11.03 2.63 -8.43
C ASP A 46 9.84 2.16 -9.27
N PRO A 47 10.06 1.67 -10.50
CA PRO A 47 8.97 1.21 -11.36
C PRO A 47 8.35 -0.11 -10.90
N ASN A 48 9.00 -0.83 -9.97
CA ASN A 48 8.51 -2.13 -9.53
C ASN A 48 7.45 -1.92 -8.46
N THR A 49 6.19 -1.90 -8.88
CA THR A 49 5.05 -1.99 -7.96
C THR A 49 4.35 -3.31 -8.17
N PHE A 50 3.81 -3.89 -7.11
CA PHE A 50 2.92 -5.04 -7.26
C PHE A 50 1.68 -4.88 -6.42
N GLN A 51 0.55 -5.19 -7.05
CA GLN A 51 -0.77 -5.15 -6.45
C GLN A 51 -0.96 -6.33 -5.50
N VAL A 52 -1.45 -6.05 -4.29
CA VAL A 52 -1.48 -7.01 -3.19
C VAL A 52 -2.91 -7.46 -2.89
N VAL A 53 -3.79 -6.49 -2.66
CA VAL A 53 -5.15 -6.76 -2.20
C VAL A 53 -6.07 -5.58 -2.49
N ALA A 54 -7.34 -5.88 -2.77
CA ALA A 54 -8.37 -4.87 -2.89
C ALA A 54 -8.72 -4.23 -1.54
N LEU A 55 -9.01 -2.93 -1.55
CA LEU A 55 -9.57 -2.23 -0.41
C LEU A 55 -11.02 -2.66 -0.16
N LYS A 56 -11.43 -2.70 1.11
CA LYS A 56 -12.83 -3.01 1.47
C LYS A 56 -13.62 -1.71 1.44
N ASP A 57 -14.90 -1.76 1.04
CA ASP A 57 -15.78 -0.58 1.02
C ASP A 57 -16.32 -0.26 2.44
N ILE A 58 -15.41 0.14 3.34
CA ILE A 58 -15.71 0.43 4.75
C ILE A 58 -15.01 1.70 5.24
N THR A 59 -15.59 2.28 6.29
CA THR A 59 -14.98 3.37 7.06
C THR A 59 -14.31 2.81 8.31
N GLY A 60 -13.12 3.30 8.63
CA GLY A 60 -12.40 3.01 9.86
C GLY A 60 -11.11 2.22 9.62
N THR A 61 -10.78 1.34 10.56
CA THR A 61 -9.56 0.52 10.46
C THR A 61 -9.79 -0.71 9.59
N GLN A 62 -8.91 -0.90 8.61
CA GLN A 62 -8.89 -2.09 7.75
C GLN A 62 -7.60 -2.87 7.99
N SER A 63 -7.72 -4.17 8.22
CA SER A 63 -6.59 -5.08 8.38
C SER A 63 -6.61 -6.20 7.34
N TYR A 64 -5.43 -6.56 6.87
CA TYR A 64 -5.19 -7.58 5.85
C TYR A 64 -4.11 -8.54 6.32
N ASP A 65 -4.44 -9.83 6.35
CA ASP A 65 -3.46 -10.88 6.54
C ASP A 65 -2.77 -11.16 5.20
N LEU A 66 -1.47 -10.91 5.16
CA LEU A 66 -0.60 -11.05 4.00
C LEU A 66 0.45 -12.13 4.25
N SER A 67 0.22 -13.03 5.19
CA SER A 67 1.19 -14.08 5.58
C SER A 67 1.54 -15.01 4.41
N TYR A 68 0.67 -15.10 3.40
CA TYR A 68 0.93 -15.83 2.16
C TYR A 68 2.12 -15.24 1.36
N LEU A 69 2.48 -13.97 1.58
CA LEU A 69 3.62 -13.31 0.95
C LEU A 69 4.94 -13.59 1.66
N ILE A 70 4.95 -14.09 2.91
CA ILE A 70 6.18 -14.30 3.70
C ILE A 70 7.30 -15.03 2.92
N PRO A 71 7.04 -16.12 2.17
CA PRO A 71 8.10 -16.82 1.44
C PRO A 71 8.78 -15.98 0.35
N VAL A 72 8.10 -14.97 -0.14
CA VAL A 72 8.52 -14.11 -1.26
C VAL A 72 8.56 -12.63 -0.87
N TRP A 73 8.48 -12.33 0.43
CA TRP A 73 8.28 -10.98 0.93
C TRP A 73 9.49 -10.12 0.59
N PRO A 74 9.37 -9.19 -0.38
CA PRO A 74 10.49 -8.35 -0.75
C PRO A 74 10.65 -7.23 0.27
N GLN A 75 11.79 -6.54 0.21
CA GLN A 75 11.99 -5.35 1.03
C GLN A 75 11.08 -4.23 0.52
N ILE A 76 9.92 -4.03 1.16
CA ILE A 76 8.97 -2.95 0.86
C ILE A 76 9.29 -1.72 1.70
N ARG A 77 9.28 -0.54 1.07
CA ARG A 77 9.58 0.73 1.74
C ARG A 77 8.44 1.72 1.68
N SER A 78 7.53 1.60 0.71
CA SER A 78 6.29 2.39 0.68
C SER A 78 5.12 1.61 0.13
N VAL A 79 3.93 2.15 0.38
CA VAL A 79 2.67 1.58 -0.09
C VAL A 79 1.86 2.66 -0.76
N THR A 80 1.19 2.28 -1.84
CA THR A 80 0.36 3.15 -2.65
C THR A 80 -1.07 2.63 -2.65
N ILE A 81 -2.03 3.54 -2.55
CA ILE A 81 -3.43 3.26 -2.86
C ILE A 81 -3.65 3.61 -4.33
N PHE A 82 -3.95 2.60 -5.14
CA PHE A 82 -4.12 2.75 -6.58
C PHE A 82 -5.57 2.46 -6.98
N SER A 83 -6.19 3.34 -7.77
CA SER A 83 -7.46 3.04 -8.41
C SER A 83 -7.20 2.44 -9.78
N SER A 84 -7.60 1.19 -9.96
CA SER A 84 -7.56 0.56 -11.29
C SER A 84 -8.57 1.19 -12.26
N LYS A 85 -9.67 1.73 -11.72
CA LYS A 85 -10.72 2.41 -12.49
C LYS A 85 -10.26 3.72 -13.10
N SER A 86 -9.65 4.63 -12.31
CA SER A 86 -9.12 5.89 -12.86
C SER A 86 -7.68 5.78 -13.35
N ARG A 87 -6.98 4.68 -13.03
CA ARG A 87 -5.55 4.44 -13.29
C ARG A 87 -4.65 5.46 -12.59
N GLU A 88 -5.01 5.84 -11.37
CA GLU A 88 -4.32 6.88 -10.59
C GLU A 88 -3.92 6.37 -9.20
N ALA A 89 -2.80 6.89 -8.70
CA ALA A 89 -2.42 6.75 -7.30
C ALA A 89 -3.10 7.85 -6.46
N PHE A 90 -3.93 7.44 -5.50
CA PHE A 90 -4.64 8.35 -4.60
C PHE A 90 -3.78 8.80 -3.42
N GLY A 91 -2.79 8.00 -3.05
CA GLY A 91 -1.88 8.35 -1.97
C GLY A 91 -0.80 7.31 -1.80
N THR A 92 0.39 7.77 -1.43
CA THR A 92 1.54 6.93 -1.13
C THR A 92 2.09 7.31 0.22
N ALA A 93 2.49 6.31 1.01
CA ALA A 93 3.11 6.53 2.30
C ALA A 93 4.29 5.57 2.50
N ASN A 94 5.38 6.09 3.07
CA ASN A 94 6.48 5.26 3.54
C ASN A 94 6.02 4.39 4.71
N LEU A 95 6.48 3.14 4.69
CA LEU A 95 6.35 2.24 5.81
C LEU A 95 7.27 2.70 6.95
N ARG A 96 6.79 2.53 8.18
CA ARG A 96 7.52 2.78 9.41
C ARG A 96 7.51 1.54 10.27
#